data_AF-A0A7C6EZ47-F1
#
_entry.id   AF-A0A7C6EZ47-F1
#
_cell.length_a   1.000
_cell.length_b   1.000
_cell.length_c   1.000
_cell.angle_alpha   90.00
_cell.angle_beta   90.00
_cell.angle_gamma   90.00
#
_symmetry.space_group_name_H-M   'P 1'
#
loop_
_entity.id
_entity.type
_entity.pdbx_description
1 polymer ?
#
loop_
_entity_poly.entity_id
_entity_poly.type
_entity_poly.pdbx_seq_one_letter_code
_entity_poly.pdbx_strand_id
1 'polypeptide(L)' 'MFTLSAFADEISPDPQEQIDVLRSCGVRHIELRSILNTNVLDLTDLPVSELKS' A
#
# COMPACT_ATOMS: atom_id res chain seq x y z
N MET A 1 -4.56 -1.95 23.03
CA MET A 1 -4.28 -2.95 21.99
C MET A 1 -3.57 -2.22 20.86
N PHE A 2 -2.41 -2.66 20.40
CA PHE A 2 -1.68 -2.02 19.29
C PHE A 2 -1.93 -2.79 18.00
N THR A 3 -2.31 -2.09 16.94
CA THR A 3 -2.45 -2.69 15.60
C THR A 3 -1.08 -2.70 14.94
N LEU A 4 -0.54 -3.89 14.69
CA LEU A 4 0.70 -4.04 13.94
C LEU A 4 0.38 -4.06 12.43
N SER A 5 1.19 -3.31 11.69
CA SER A 5 1.13 -3.16 10.23
C SER A 5 2.53 -3.40 9.65
N ALA A 6 2.66 -3.39 8.33
CA ALA A 6 3.92 -3.56 7.62
C ALA A 6 4.07 -2.52 6.51
N PHE A 7 5.31 -2.18 6.21
CA PHE A 7 5.69 -1.32 5.08
C PHE A 7 5.79 -2.19 3.82
N ALA A 8 4.96 -1.90 2.82
CA ALA A 8 4.87 -2.71 1.61
C ALA A 8 5.80 -2.23 0.49
N ASP A 9 6.33 -1.02 0.61
CA ASP A 9 7.13 -0.33 -0.40
C ASP A 9 8.51 -0.97 -0.65
N GLU A 10 8.97 -1.86 0.22
CA GLU A 10 10.19 -2.67 0.03
C GLU A 10 9.95 -3.99 -0.73
N ILE A 11 8.70 -4.38 -0.99
CA ILE A 11 8.35 -5.68 -1.60
C ILE A 11 8.53 -5.65 -3.12
N SER A 12 7.94 -4.65 -3.78
CA SER A 12 7.85 -4.56 -5.24
C SER A 12 7.48 -3.13 -5.65
N PRO A 13 7.84 -2.65 -6.85
CA PRO A 13 7.29 -1.40 -7.39
C PRO A 13 5.80 -1.50 -7.78
N ASP A 14 5.24 -2.71 -7.92
CA ASP A 14 3.82 -2.93 -8.25
C ASP A 14 2.95 -2.93 -6.97
N PRO A 15 2.01 -1.99 -6.81
CA PRO A 15 1.13 -1.94 -5.64
C PRO A 15 0.26 -3.17 -5.43
N GLN A 16 -0.08 -3.91 -6.49
CA GLN A 16 -0.90 -5.12 -6.34
C GLN A 16 -0.09 -6.27 -5.73
N GLU A 17 1.16 -6.46 -6.18
CA GLU A 17 2.07 -7.44 -5.58
C GLU A 17 2.32 -7.13 -4.10
N GLN A 18 2.50 -5.86 -3.76
CA GLN A 18 2.60 -5.40 -2.36
C GLN A 18 1.39 -5.83 -1.52
N ILE A 19 0.17 -5.58 -2.02
CA ILE A 19 -1.09 -5.92 -1.34
C ILE A 19 -1.23 -7.44 -1.18
N ASP A 20 -0.91 -8.22 -2.21
CA ASP A 20 -1.03 -9.68 -2.19
C ASP A 20 -0.10 -10.31 -1.16
N VAL A 21 1.15 -9.85 -1.08
CA VAL A 21 2.10 -10.32 -0.06
C VAL A 21 1.60 -9.95 1.34
N LEU A 22 1.15 -8.72 1.57
CA LEU A 22 0.59 -8.32 2.87
C LEU A 22 -0.62 -9.18 3.27
N ARG A 23 -1.53 -9.46 2.33
CA ARG A 23 -2.68 -10.34 2.55
C ARG A 23 -2.24 -11.75 2.94
N SER A 24 -1.23 -12.30 2.26
CA SER A 24 -0.66 -13.62 2.58
C SER A 24 -0.04 -13.67 3.97
N CYS A 25 0.53 -12.56 4.45
CA CYS A 25 1.08 -12.41 5.79
C CYS A 25 0.02 -12.10 6.87
N GLY A 26 -1.26 -12.01 6.51
CA GLY A 26 -2.35 -11.67 7.42
C GLY A 26 -2.38 -10.20 7.85
N VAL A 27 -1.65 -9.33 7.15
CA VAL A 27 -1.62 -7.88 7.41
C VAL A 27 -2.85 -7.24 6.76
N ARG A 28 -3.67 -6.56 7.56
CA ARG A 28 -4.94 -5.94 7.13
C ARG A 28 -4.95 -4.42 7.17
N HIS A 29 -3.87 -3.84 7.68
CA HIS A 29 -3.66 -2.41 7.78
C HIS A 29 -2.32 -2.09 7.13
N ILE A 30 -2.27 -1.04 6.32
CA ILE A 30 -1.07 -0.55 5.64
C ILE A 30 -1.05 0.97 5.75
N GLU A 31 0.13 1.54 5.96
CA GLU A 31 0.38 2.97 5.82
C GLU A 31 1.04 3.23 4.47
N LEU A 32 0.32 3.92 3.58
CA LEU A 32 0.82 4.29 2.25
C LEU A 32 1.74 5.51 2.37
N ARG A 33 3.02 5.36 2.03
CA ARG A 33 3.98 6.48 1.96
C ARG A 33 4.17 7.00 0.53
N SER A 34 4.19 6.08 -0.41
CA SER A 34 4.28 6.34 -1.85
C SER A 34 3.60 5.21 -2.61
N ILE A 35 3.11 5.51 -3.80
CA ILE A 35 2.51 4.53 -4.70
C ILE A 35 2.87 4.89 -6.13
N LEU A 36 3.23 3.90 -6.95
CA LEU A 36 3.65 4.12 -8.35
C LEU A 36 4.75 5.20 -8.46
N ASN A 37 5.75 5.16 -7.57
CA ASN A 37 6.82 6.17 -7.44
C ASN A 37 6.37 7.61 -7.16
N THR A 38 5.11 7.82 -6.79
CA THR A 38 4.56 9.14 -6.42
C THR A 38 4.37 9.20 -4.91
N ASN A 39 4.80 10.29 -4.27
CA ASN A 39 4.53 10.50 -2.85
C ASN A 39 3.02 10.62 -2.64
N VAL A 40 2.49 10.02 -1.57
CA VAL A 40 1.05 10.08 -1.27
C VAL A 40 0.54 11.52 -1.11
N LEU A 41 1.41 12.44 -0.65
CA LEU A 41 1.11 13.87 -0.51
C LEU A 41 1.06 14.60 -1.86
N ASP A 42 1.74 14.04 -2.87
CA ASP A 42 1.80 14.57 -4.24
C ASP A 42 0.76 13.89 -5.16
N LEU A 43 -0.04 12.96 -4.63
CA LEU A 43 -1.16 12.37 -5.36
C LEU A 43 -2.23 13.43 -5.60
N THR A 44 -2.19 14.01 -6.78
CA THR A 44 -3.25 14.85 -7.32
C THR A 44 -4.13 13.97 -8.20
N ASP A 45 -5.41 13.89 -7.85
CA ASP A 45 -6.49 13.25 -8.61
C ASP A 45 -6.41 11.72 -8.83
N LEU A 46 -5.43 11.00 -8.27
CA LEU A 46 -5.43 9.53 -8.38
C LEU A 46 -6.66 8.98 -7.65
N PRO A 47 -7.60 8.31 -8.36
CA PRO A 47 -8.81 7.81 -7.72
C PRO A 47 -8.42 6.71 -6.73
N VAL A 48 -8.60 6.95 -5.44
CA VAL A 48 -8.38 5.96 -4.37
C VAL A 48 -9.16 4.65 -4.64
N SER A 49 -10.19 4.69 -5.49
CA SER A 49 -10.89 3.51 -6.01
C SER A 49 -10.01 2.51 -6.75
N GLU A 50 -8.97 2.96 -7.46
CA GLU A 50 -8.06 2.05 -8.17
C GLU A 50 -7.25 1.18 -7.19
N LEU A 51 -7.01 1.69 -5.98
CA LEU A 51 -6.25 1.01 -4.92
C LEU A 51 -7.07 -0.02 -4.13
N LYS A 52 -8.40 0.00 -4.26
CA LYS A 52 -9.30 -0.87 -3.47
C LYS A 52 -9.67 -2.18 -4.16
N SER A 53 -9.21 -2.39 -5.40
CA SER A 53 -9.58 -3.53 -6.25
C SER A 53 -8.85 -4.81 -5.83
#